data_AF-A0A2V8SXZ9-F1
#
_entry.id   AF-A0A2V8SXZ9-F1
#
_cell.length_a   1.000
_cell.length_b   1.000
_cell.length_c   1.000
_cell.angle_alpha   90.00
_cell.angle_beta   90.00
_cell.angle_gamma   90.00
#
_symmetry.space_group_name_H-M   'P 1'
#
loop_
_entity.id
_entity.type
_entity.pdbx_description
1 polymer ?
#
loop_
_entity_poly.entity_id
_entity_poly.type
_entity_poly.pdbx_seq_one_letter_code
_entity_poly.pdbx_strand_id
1 'polypeptide(L)'
;MKRVTGKTFILFNALLLSTPMVYSQAPPQSRADQSIKLSTELVVFDAQAVNKKTGRNVGGLSAAEFKVSEDGLQQQITHFSQDSLPLS
;
A
#
# COMPACT_ATOMS: atom_id res chain seq x y z
N MET A 1 -59.21 -3.10 -69.90
CA MET A 1 -58.31 -3.64 -68.84
C MET A 1 -56.97 -2.93 -68.94
N LYS A 2 -56.54 -2.20 -67.90
CA LYS A 2 -55.16 -1.74 -67.65
C LYS A 2 -55.10 -1.22 -66.20
N ARG A 3 -54.56 -2.03 -65.30
CA ARG A 3 -54.27 -1.64 -63.90
C ARG A 3 -52.83 -1.18 -63.86
N VAL A 4 -52.57 0.05 -63.43
CA VAL A 4 -51.24 0.66 -63.41
C VAL A 4 -50.70 0.67 -61.97
N THR A 5 -49.80 -0.29 -61.72
CA THR A 5 -48.52 -0.19 -60.99
C THR A 5 -48.46 0.52 -59.63
N GLY A 6 -48.77 -0.22 -58.55
CA GLY A 6 -48.40 0.10 -57.17
C GLY A 6 -47.09 -0.58 -56.73
N LYS A 7 -46.00 -0.40 -57.48
CA LYS A 7 -44.74 -1.13 -57.25
C LYS A 7 -43.47 -0.28 -57.25
N THR A 8 -43.60 1.04 -57.30
CA THR A 8 -42.44 1.95 -57.36
C THR A 8 -42.18 2.70 -56.05
N PHE A 9 -43.07 2.59 -55.05
CA PHE A 9 -42.94 3.34 -53.80
C PHE A 9 -42.08 2.65 -52.72
N ILE A 10 -41.74 1.36 -52.90
CA ILE A 10 -41.01 0.57 -51.89
C ILE A 10 -39.48 0.62 -52.07
N LEU A 11 -38.96 1.09 -53.21
CA LEU A 11 -37.52 1.09 -53.45
C LEU A 11 -36.77 2.28 -52.81
N PHE A 12 -37.46 3.33 -52.36
CA PHE A 12 -36.80 4.52 -51.78
C PHE A 12 -36.60 4.44 -50.25
N ASN A 13 -37.36 3.61 -49.54
CA ASN A 13 -37.27 3.46 -48.07
C ASN A 13 -36.24 2.41 -47.61
N ALA A 14 -35.69 1.60 -48.51
CA ALA A 14 -34.76 0.52 -48.15
C ALA A 14 -33.29 0.96 -48.05
N LEU A 15 -32.95 2.20 -48.43
CA LEU A 15 -31.54 2.66 -48.52
C LEU A 15 -31.05 3.48 -47.31
N LEU A 16 -31.89 3.70 -46.29
CA LEU A 16 -31.56 4.51 -45.11
C LEU A 16 -31.16 3.69 -43.86
N LEU A 17 -31.06 2.35 -43.95
CA LEU A 17 -30.78 1.48 -42.79
C LEU A 17 -29.33 0.95 -42.68
N SER A 18 -28.40 1.41 -43.51
CA SER A 18 -27.02 0.90 -43.54
C SER A 18 -25.97 1.91 -43.06
N THR A 19 -26.17 2.57 -41.92
CA THR A 19 -25.06 3.24 -41.23
C THR A 19 -24.46 2.27 -40.20
N PRO A 20 -23.18 1.87 -40.34
CA PRO A 20 -22.55 1.05 -39.31
C PRO A 20 -22.42 1.91 -38.05
N MET A 21 -23.11 1.50 -36.99
CA MET A 21 -22.95 2.07 -35.66
C MET A 21 -21.55 1.69 -35.16
N VAL A 22 -20.59 2.59 -35.39
CA VAL A 22 -19.24 2.46 -34.83
C VAL A 22 -19.35 2.82 -33.35
N TYR A 23 -19.42 1.79 -32.49
CA TYR A 23 -19.29 1.98 -31.05
C TYR A 23 -17.85 2.39 -30.73
N SER A 24 -17.66 3.64 -30.28
CA SER A 24 -16.38 4.08 -29.74
C SER A 24 -16.16 3.38 -28.39
N GLN A 25 -15.27 2.38 -28.34
CA GLN A 25 -14.87 1.77 -27.08
C GLN A 25 -13.89 2.71 -26.39
N ALA A 26 -14.31 3.29 -25.26
CA ALA A 26 -13.40 4.02 -24.39
C ALA A 26 -12.28 3.06 -23.93
N PRO A 27 -11.00 3.49 -23.89
CA PRO A 27 -9.93 2.67 -23.38
C PRO A 27 -10.29 2.14 -21.98
N PRO A 28 -9.99 0.87 -21.65
CA PRO A 28 -10.20 0.37 -20.31
C PRO A 28 -9.42 1.27 -19.35
N GLN A 29 -10.14 1.98 -18.47
CA GLN A 29 -9.52 2.73 -17.39
C GLN A 29 -8.79 1.69 -16.54
N SER A 30 -7.46 1.65 -16.61
CA SER A 30 -6.68 0.83 -15.70
C SER A 30 -7.04 1.31 -14.30
N ARG A 31 -7.70 0.48 -13.49
CA ARG A 31 -7.77 0.71 -12.05
C ARG A 31 -6.32 0.80 -11.60
N ALA A 32 -5.86 2.01 -11.33
CA ALA A 32 -4.53 2.21 -10.78
C ALA A 32 -4.48 1.38 -9.50
N ASP A 33 -3.55 0.43 -9.49
CA ASP A 33 -3.38 -0.50 -8.37
C ASP A 33 -3.13 0.36 -7.12
N GLN A 34 -4.07 0.34 -6.17
CA GLN A 34 -3.99 1.21 -5.00
C GLN A 34 -2.91 0.68 -4.08
N SER A 35 -1.70 1.25 -4.18
CA SER A 35 -0.57 0.86 -3.34
C SER A 35 -0.73 1.39 -1.92
N ILE A 36 -0.59 0.51 -0.93
CA ILE A 36 -0.48 0.87 0.49
C ILE A 36 0.98 1.22 0.75
N LYS A 37 1.24 2.44 1.24
CA LYS A 37 2.57 2.87 1.69
C LYS A 37 2.59 2.95 3.21
N LEU A 38 3.54 2.27 3.83
CA LEU A 38 3.78 2.30 5.27
C LEU A 38 5.13 2.98 5.54
N SER A 39 5.17 3.87 6.52
CA SER A 39 6.38 4.51 7.03
C SER A 39 6.55 4.14 8.50
N THR A 40 7.75 3.73 8.89
CA THR A 40 8.10 3.41 10.28
C THR A 40 9.44 4.06 10.62
N GLU A 41 9.60 4.50 11.87
CA GLU A 41 10.85 5.07 12.38
C GLU A 41 11.44 4.13 13.44
N LEU A 42 12.76 3.97 13.43
CA LEU A 42 13.48 3.27 14.49
C LEU A 42 13.93 4.30 15.52
N VAL A 43 13.44 4.17 16.75
CA VAL A 43 13.84 4.99 17.89
C VAL A 43 14.77 4.17 18.80
N VAL A 44 15.91 4.74 19.16
CA VAL A 44 16.93 4.11 20.01
C VAL A 44 17.03 4.87 21.33
N PHE A 45 17.12 4.15 22.45
CA PHE A 45 17.26 4.71 23.79
C PHE A 45 18.57 4.23 24.43
N ASP A 46 19.37 5.15 24.92
CA ASP A 46 20.56 4.82 25.72
C ASP A 46 20.14 4.54 27.17
N ALA A 47 20.64 3.44 27.72
CA ALA A 47 20.39 3.06 29.11
C ALA A 47 21.66 2.54 29.78
N GLN A 48 21.82 2.85 31.07
CA GLN A 48 22.92 2.34 31.88
C GLN A 48 22.37 1.63 33.13
N ALA A 49 22.69 0.34 33.26
CA ALA A 49 22.41 -0.42 34.47
C ALA A 49 23.54 -0.21 35.49
N VAL A 50 23.20 0.30 36.67
CA VAL A 50 24.15 0.54 37.75
C VAL A 50 23.72 -0.16 39.03
N ASN A 51 24.69 -0.71 39.75
CA ASN A 51 24.45 -1.24 41.09
C ASN A 51 24.25 -0.07 42.06
N LYS A 52 23.02 0.08 42.58
CA LYS A 52 22.62 1.22 43.44
C LYS A 52 23.53 1.45 44.65
N LYS A 53 24.13 0.40 45.22
CA LYS A 53 24.97 0.50 46.42
C LYS A 53 26.41 0.90 46.09
N THR A 54 26.96 0.36 45.01
CA THR A 54 28.39 0.50 44.68
C THR A 54 28.67 1.50 43.57
N GLY A 55 27.65 1.93 42.82
CA GLY A 55 27.79 2.80 41.65
C GLY A 55 28.44 2.11 40.44
N ARG A 56 28.79 0.83 40.55
CA ARG A 56 29.43 0.09 39.45
C ARG A 56 28.43 -0.32 38.39
N ASN A 57 28.86 -0.29 37.13
CA ASN A 57 28.06 -0.78 36.01
C ASN A 57 27.75 -2.27 36.18
N VAL A 58 26.51 -2.64 35.89
CA VAL A 58 26.07 -4.03 35.78
C VAL A 58 26.22 -4.43 34.31
N GLY A 59 27.08 -5.42 34.05
CA GLY A 59 27.32 -5.96 32.72
C GLY A 59 26.68 -7.32 32.52
N GLY A 60 26.75 -7.83 31.29
CA GLY A 60 26.25 -9.17 30.93
C GLY A 60 24.73 -9.27 30.84
N LEU A 61 24.04 -8.12 30.72
CA LEU A 61 22.60 -8.08 30.54
C LEU A 61 22.24 -8.31 29.07
N SER A 62 21.21 -9.12 28.88
CA SER A 62 20.54 -9.41 27.62
C SER A 62 19.29 -8.55 27.47
N ALA A 63 18.78 -8.45 26.23
CA ALA A 63 17.52 -7.74 25.96
C ALA A 63 16.33 -8.25 26.80
N ALA A 64 16.33 -9.54 27.19
CA ALA A 64 15.25 -10.15 27.96
C ALA A 64 15.12 -9.61 29.40
N GLU A 65 16.15 -8.94 29.90
CA GLU A 65 16.17 -8.30 31.23
C GLU A 65 15.61 -6.88 31.20
N PHE A 66 15.24 -6.37 30.02
CA PHE A 66 14.66 -5.05 29.83
C PHE A 66 13.19 -5.15 29.42
N LYS A 67 12.40 -4.17 29.88
CA LYS A 67 11.03 -3.92 29.42
C LYS A 67 10.93 -2.47 29.01
N VAL A 68 10.55 -2.25 27.74
CA VAL A 68 10.23 -0.93 27.22
C VAL A 68 8.72 -0.81 27.17
N SER A 69 8.17 0.30 27.64
CA SER A 69 6.74 0.58 27.54
C SER A 69 6.53 2.01 27.05
N GLU A 70 5.52 2.20 26.21
CA GLU A 70 5.06 3.50 25.73
C GLU A 70 3.58 3.62 26.10
N ASP A 71 3.20 4.70 26.78
CA ASP A 71 1.84 4.92 27.29
C ASP A 71 1.27 3.72 28.08
N GLY A 72 2.14 3.02 28.80
CA GLY A 72 1.79 1.84 29.60
C GLY A 72 1.69 0.53 28.80
N LEU A 73 1.83 0.57 27.48
CA LEU A 73 1.85 -0.61 26.62
C LEU A 73 3.28 -1.12 26.43
N GLN A 74 3.52 -2.40 26.68
CA GLN A 74 4.83 -3.02 26.49
C GLN A 74 5.19 -3.09 25.00
N GLN A 75 6.39 -2.60 24.68
CA GLN A 75 6.97 -2.58 23.34
C GLN A 75 7.93 -3.74 23.13
N GLN A 76 8.04 -4.18 21.89
CA GLN A 76 9.03 -5.18 21.49
C GLN A 76 10.39 -4.49 21.26
N ILE A 77 11.44 -5.02 21.89
CA ILE A 77 12.81 -4.60 21.61
C ILE A 77 13.26 -5.31 20.32
N THR A 78 13.32 -4.56 19.21
CA THR A 78 13.73 -5.07 17.88
C THR A 78 15.22 -4.90 17.61
N HIS A 79 15.88 -3.97 18.31
CA HIS A 79 17.31 -3.74 18.25
C HIS A 79 17.88 -3.63 19.66
N PHE A 80 18.96 -4.37 19.95
CA PHE A 80 19.66 -4.32 21.23
C PHE A 80 21.17 -4.42 20.97
N SER A 81 21.91 -3.47 21.50
CA SER A 81 23.36 -3.40 21.42
C SER A 81 23.91 -2.86 22.74
N GLN A 82 25.16 -3.21 23.01
CA GLN A 82 25.95 -2.61 24.06
C GLN A 82 27.19 -2.03 23.42
N ASP A 83 27.43 -0.74 23.63
CA ASP A 83 28.64 -0.09 23.14
C ASP A 83 29.87 -0.75 23.78
N SER A 84 30.75 -1.27 22.94
CA SER A 84 32.10 -1.65 23.32
C SER A 84 33.04 -0.51 22.96
N LEU A 85 33.70 0.07 23.97
CA LEU A 85 34.84 0.94 23.69
C LEU A 85 35.93 0.07 23.03
N PRO A 86 36.40 0.42 21.83
CA PRO A 86 37.54 -0.29 21.24
C PRO A 86 38.72 -0.10 22.18
N LEU A 87 39.28 -1.21 22.65
CA LEU A 87 40.52 -1.18 23.40
C LEU A 87 41.64 -0.92 22.39
N SER A 88 42.30 0.24 22.50
CA SER A 88 43.54 0.57 21.78
C SER A 88 44.71 -0.29 22.23
#